data_AF-A0A815SNU2-F1
#
_entry.id   AF-A0A815SNU2-F1
#
_cell.length_a   1.000
_cell.length_b   1.000
_cell.length_c   1.000
_cell.angle_alpha   90.00
_cell.angle_beta   90.00
_cell.angle_gamma   90.00
#
_symmetry.space_group_name_H-M   'P 1'
#
loop_
_entity.id
_entity.type
_entity.pdbx_description
1 polymer ?
#
loop_
_entity_poly.entity_id
_entity_poly.type
_entity_poly.pdbx_seq_one_letter_code
_entity_poly.pdbx_strand_id
1 'polypeptide(L)' 'MPVLLPPRHHNEKLEQIITSHKNNTKLDLRSKNLTNKDAEIIAYYALENNKTLSTLDLGHNKIGGQGMKHLSDALLLNT' A
#
# COMPACT_ATOMS: atom_id res chain seq x y z
N MET A 1 10.71 -5.23 -16.26
CA MET A 1 10.21 -5.33 -14.85
C MET A 1 8.72 -5.62 -14.94
N PRO A 2 8.18 -6.64 -14.26
CA PRO A 2 6.75 -6.87 -14.32
C PRO A 2 6.07 -5.71 -13.61
N VAL A 3 5.34 -4.90 -14.38
CA VAL A 3 4.35 -3.97 -13.83
C VAL A 3 3.39 -4.84 -13.03
N LEU A 4 3.31 -4.67 -11.71
CA LEU A 4 2.23 -5.25 -10.94
C LEU A 4 0.94 -4.73 -11.57
N LEU A 5 0.13 -5.62 -12.15
CA LEU A 5 -1.17 -5.20 -12.67
C LEU A 5 -1.97 -4.61 -11.50
N PRO A 6 -2.73 -3.52 -11.72
CA PRO A 6 -3.51 -2.92 -10.65
C PRO A 6 -4.39 -4.00 -9.99
N PRO A 7 -4.38 -4.10 -8.65
CA PRO A 7 -5.10 -5.13 -7.93
C PRO A 7 -6.59 -5.08 -8.31
N ARG A 8 -7.18 -6.24 -8.63
CA ARG A 8 -8.62 -6.32 -8.93
C ARG A 8 -9.42 -5.84 -7.71
N HIS A 9 -10.37 -4.94 -7.91
CA HIS A 9 -11.13 -4.16 -6.91
C HIS A 9 -11.65 -4.95 -5.69
N HIS A 10 -10.79 -5.23 -4.70
CA HIS A 10 -11.21 -5.91 -3.45
C HIS A 10 -11.43 -4.93 -2.29
N ASN A 11 -10.86 -3.72 -2.33
CA ASN A 11 -11.03 -2.71 -1.29
C ASN A 11 -10.96 -1.28 -1.85
N GLU A 12 -12.02 -0.88 -2.57
CA GLU A 12 -12.15 0.45 -3.20
C GLU A 12 -12.02 1.59 -2.18
N LYS A 13 -12.47 1.37 -0.93
CA LYS A 13 -12.36 2.38 0.13
C LYS A 13 -10.91 2.65 0.50
N LEU A 14 -10.09 1.61 0.60
CA LEU A 14 -8.65 1.74 0.87
C LEU A 14 -7.93 2.45 -0.29
N GLU A 15 -8.26 2.07 -1.52
CA GLU A 15 -7.72 2.72 -2.72
C GLU A 15 -8.04 4.23 -2.72
N GLN A 16 -9.29 4.62 -2.45
CA GLN A 16 -9.69 6.03 -2.35
C GLN A 16 -8.94 6.78 -1.25
N ILE A 17 -8.74 6.15 -0.09
CA ILE A 17 -7.96 6.75 1.01
C ILE A 17 -6.52 6.99 0.55
N ILE A 18 -5.87 6.03 -0.09
CA ILE A 18 -4.48 6.18 -0.52
C ILE A 18 -4.35 7.26 -1.62
N THR A 19 -5.20 7.20 -2.64
CA THR A 19 -5.14 8.10 -3.79
C THR A 19 -5.50 9.54 -3.46
N SER A 20 -6.39 9.78 -2.49
CA SER A 20 -6.68 11.13 -1.97
C SER A 20 -5.50 11.76 -1.22
N HIS A 21 -4.58 10.95 -0.70
CA HIS A 21 -3.40 11.38 0.05
C HIS A 21 -2.11 11.40 -0.80
N LYS A 22 -2.23 11.41 -2.15
CA LYS A 22 -1.09 11.34 -3.08
C LYS A 22 -0.05 12.47 -2.98
N ASN A 23 -0.42 13.59 -2.36
CA ASN A 23 0.45 14.76 -2.14
C ASN A 23 0.94 14.86 -0.68
N ASN A 24 0.57 13.92 0.17
CA ASN A 24 0.94 13.94 1.58
C ASN A 24 2.22 13.14 1.79
N THR A 25 3.08 13.65 2.68
CA THR A 25 4.31 12.97 3.07
C THR A 25 4.09 11.87 4.09
N LYS A 26 2.89 11.79 4.70
CA LYS A 26 2.54 10.79 5.71
C LYS A 26 1.16 10.20 5.45
N LEU A 27 1.05 8.88 5.61
CA LEU A 27 -0.20 8.13 5.53
C LEU A 27 -0.30 7.17 6.71
N ASP A 28 -1.36 7.33 7.52
CA ASP A 28 -1.64 6.49 8.68
C ASP A 28 -2.78 5.50 8.35
N LEU A 29 -2.42 4.21 8.27
CA LEU A 29 -3.35 3.11 8.11
C LEU A 29 -3.29 2.14 9.30
N ARG A 30 -2.91 2.63 10.49
CA ARG A 30 -2.85 1.83 11.70
C ARG A 30 -4.23 1.32 12.12
N SER A 31 -4.28 0.07 12.59
CA SER A 31 -5.49 -0.56 13.15
C SER A 31 -6.71 -0.56 12.19
N LYS A 32 -6.50 -0.73 10.88
CA LYS A 32 -7.57 -0.75 9.87
C LYS A 32 -8.03 -2.15 9.47
N ASN A 33 -7.61 -3.20 10.19
CA ASN A 33 -7.87 -4.60 9.88
C ASN A 33 -7.38 -5.01 8.47
N LEU A 34 -6.30 -4.39 7.98
CA LEU A 34 -5.75 -4.69 6.66
C LEU A 34 -5.23 -6.13 6.60
N THR A 35 -5.45 -6.77 5.47
CA THR A 35 -5.10 -8.16 5.17
C THR A 35 -4.02 -8.26 4.09
N ASN A 36 -3.64 -9.48 3.72
CA ASN A 36 -2.70 -9.69 2.60
C ASN A 36 -3.18 -9.08 1.28
N LYS A 37 -4.50 -9.06 1.02
CA LYS A 37 -5.06 -8.46 -0.20
C LYS A 37 -4.93 -6.94 -0.19
N ASP A 38 -5.12 -6.33 0.97
CA ASP A 38 -4.97 -4.89 1.15
C ASP A 38 -3.51 -4.44 0.99
N ALA A 39 -2.56 -5.30 1.34
CA ALA A 39 -1.14 -5.04 1.15
C ALA A 39 -0.74 -4.91 -0.33
N GLU A 40 -1.41 -5.60 -1.25
CA GLU A 40 -1.23 -5.46 -2.70
C GLU A 40 -1.66 -4.06 -3.18
N ILE A 41 -2.80 -3.57 -2.65
CA ILE A 41 -3.31 -2.22 -2.92
C ILE A 41 -2.33 -1.16 -2.38
N ILE A 42 -1.83 -1.35 -1.17
CA ILE A 42 -0.87 -0.42 -0.54
C ILE A 42 0.45 -0.40 -1.32
N ALA A 43 0.98 -1.57 -1.70
CA ALA A 43 2.18 -1.70 -2.52
C ALA A 43 2.05 -0.88 -3.81
N TYR A 44 0.98 -1.13 -4.57
CA TYR A 44 0.76 -0.48 -5.85
C TYR A 44 0.50 1.04 -5.72
N TYR A 45 -0.48 1.45 -4.92
CA TYR A 45 -0.92 2.85 -4.88
C TYR A 45 -0.08 3.75 -3.97
N ALA A 46 0.43 3.24 -2.85
CA ALA A 46 1.14 4.05 -1.85
C ALA A 46 2.67 3.99 -1.99
N LEU A 47 3.24 2.89 -2.48
CA LEU A 47 4.70 2.73 -2.55
C LEU A 47 5.24 2.88 -3.99
N GLU A 48 4.59 2.25 -4.98
CA GLU A 48 5.07 2.33 -6.37
C GLU A 48 4.65 3.65 -7.06
N ASN A 49 3.39 4.07 -6.84
CA ASN A 49 2.79 5.20 -7.56
C ASN A 49 2.72 6.52 -6.77
N ASN A 50 3.24 6.57 -5.54
CA ASN A 50 3.30 7.81 -4.76
C ASN A 50 4.75 8.18 -4.42
N LYS A 51 5.24 9.24 -5.06
CA LYS A 51 6.62 9.75 -4.90
C LYS A 51 6.77 10.85 -3.85
N THR A 52 5.69 11.24 -3.19
CA THR A 52 5.74 12.25 -2.12
C THR A 52 5.69 11.62 -0.72
N LEU A 53 5.19 10.39 -0.61
CA LEU A 53 5.02 9.70 0.65
C LEU A 53 6.38 9.31 1.26
N SER A 54 6.64 9.80 2.47
CA SER A 54 7.86 9.54 3.25
C SER A 54 7.60 8.67 4.49
N THR A 55 6.35 8.54 4.91
CA THR A 55 5.97 7.77 6.10
C THR A 55 4.66 7.04 5.84
N LEU A 56 4.66 5.72 6.07
CA LEU A 56 3.49 4.87 6.00
C LEU A 56 3.39 4.06 7.29
N ASP A 57 2.37 4.29 8.11
CA ASP A 57 2.12 3.49 9.32
C ASP A 57 1.09 2.39 9.03
N LEU A 58 1.53 1.12 9.13
CA LEU A 58 0.71 -0.08 8.96
C LEU A 58 0.54 -0.87 10.27
N GLY A 59 0.86 -0.28 11.42
CA GLY A 59 0.82 -0.95 12.72
C GLY A 59 -0.55 -1.53 13.05
N HIS A 60 -0.58 -2.57 13.88
CA HIS A 60 -1.82 -3.21 14.35
C HIS A 60 -2.78 -3.69 13.24
N ASN A 61 -2.24 -4.14 12.11
CA ASN A 61 -3.01 -4.78 11.04
C ASN A 61 -2.79 -6.29 10.99
N LYS A 62 -3.54 -6.99 10.13
CA LYS A 62 -3.53 -8.45 9.96
C LYS A 62 -2.80 -8.84 8.66
N ILE A 63 -1.72 -8.12 8.34
CA ILE A 63 -0.88 -8.38 7.17
C ILE A 63 0.06 -9.54 7.53
N GLY A 64 -0.14 -10.68 6.87
CA GLY A 64 0.71 -11.85 7.00
C GLY A 64 1.90 -11.83 6.03
N GLY A 65 2.66 -12.93 6.01
CA GLY A 65 3.89 -13.03 5.20
C GLY A 65 3.70 -12.81 3.70
N GLN A 66 2.56 -13.24 3.13
CA GLN A 66 2.25 -12.97 1.72
C GLN A 66 2.05 -11.47 1.44
N GLY A 67 1.32 -10.75 2.30
CA GLY A 67 1.15 -9.32 2.15
C GLY A 67 2.48 -8.56 2.33
N MET A 68 3.29 -8.97 3.31
CA MET A 68 4.61 -8.40 3.53
C MET A 68 5.55 -8.60 2.33
N LYS A 69 5.45 -9.72 1.61
CA LYS A 69 6.23 -9.93 0.38
C LYS A 69 5.93 -8.85 -0.67
N HIS A 70 4.65 -8.56 -0.92
CA HIS A 70 4.24 -7.50 -1.85
C HIS A 70 4.77 -6.13 -1.42
N LEU A 71 4.68 -5.80 -0.12
CA LEU A 71 5.20 -4.53 0.40
C LEU A 71 6.72 -4.44 0.25
N SER A 72 7.46 -5.51 0.54
CA SER A 72 8.92 -5.55 0.37
C SER A 72 9.33 -5.38 -1.09
N ASP A 73 8.66 -6.06 -2.01
CA ASP A 73 8.94 -5.96 -3.45
C ASP A 73 8.69 -4.52 -3.93
N ALA A 74 7.60 -3.88 -3.51
CA ALA A 74 7.31 -2.49 -3.85
C ALA A 74 8.29 -1.48 -3.23
N LEU A 75 8.78 -1.72 -2.01
CA LEU A 75 9.80 -0.88 -1.39
C LEU A 75 11.12 -0.88 -2.18
N LEU A 76 11.47 -1.98 -2.84
CA LEU A 76 12.66 -2.06 -3.71
C LEU A 76 12.51 -1.22 -5.00
N LEU A 77 11.27 -0.96 -5.41
CA LEU A 77 10.95 -0.14 -6.60
C LEU A 77 10.75 1.33 -6.26
N ASN A 78 10.59 1.68 -4.98
CA ASN A 78 10.43 3.05 -4.56
C ASN A 78 11.78 3.79 -4.63
N THR A 79 11.80 4.93 -5.33
CA THR A 79 12.97 5.74 -5.68
C THR A 79 12.62 7.20 -5.52
#